data_AF-A0A9R0DHN0-F1
#
_entry.id   AF-A0A9R0DHN0-F1
#
_cell.length_a   1.000
_cell.length_b   1.000
_cell.length_c   1.000
_cell.angle_alpha   90.00
_cell.angle_beta   90.00
_cell.angle_gamma   90.00
#
_symmetry.space_group_name_H-M   'P 1'
#
loop_
_entity.id
_entity.type
_entity.pdbx_description
1 polymer ?
#
loop_
_entity_poly.entity_id
_entity_poly.type
_entity_poly.pdbx_seq_one_letter_code
_entity_poly.pdbx_strand_id
1 'polypeptide(L)'
;MVIKKFYELFRNSITQVLSSLVPVKVGGVRREMMTELQTLFKEHCVVPDVINIPPSELLTVKYPNGSIVSTGKELTPTQVKDQPVVQWAAKDEEYYTLAMVDPDAPSREEPKFREWHHWLVGNIHGGHIGKGEILSEYIGSGPPKGTGLHRYVFLVYKQPEKCDFSKMPKLRNNSGDKRGKFSIAKFATQYKLGSPIAGNFYLAKYDDYVPKLYAKLKG
;
A
#
# COMPACT_ATOMS: atom_id res chain seq x y z
N MET A 1 4.02 34.01 -36.04
CA MET A 1 5.25 34.40 -35.32
C MET A 1 4.98 35.02 -33.94
N VAL A 2 3.95 34.55 -33.21
CA VAL A 2 3.56 35.11 -31.89
C VAL A 2 3.58 34.02 -30.79
N ILE A 3 3.39 32.75 -31.14
CA ILE A 3 3.33 31.63 -30.17
C ILE A 3 4.73 31.20 -29.67
N LYS A 4 5.80 31.37 -30.47
CA LYS A 4 7.17 31.07 -30.03
C LYS A 4 7.73 32.08 -29.01
N LYS A 5 7.27 33.33 -29.02
CA LYS A 5 7.71 34.35 -28.03
C LYS A 5 7.09 34.16 -26.65
N PHE A 6 5.92 33.53 -26.55
CA PHE A 6 5.27 33.28 -25.26
C PHE A 6 5.93 32.14 -24.47
N TYR A 7 6.48 31.15 -25.17
CA TYR A 7 7.19 30.02 -24.54
C TYR A 7 8.58 30.38 -24.00
N GLU A 8 9.29 31.34 -24.61
CA GLU A 8 10.60 31.78 -24.09
C GLU A 8 10.49 32.71 -22.88
N LEU A 9 9.43 33.52 -22.78
CA LEU A 9 9.23 34.42 -21.64
C LEU A 9 8.83 33.69 -20.36
N PHE A 10 8.15 32.55 -20.45
CA PHE A 10 7.84 31.72 -19.27
C PHE A 10 9.05 30.90 -18.79
N ARG A 11 9.97 30.53 -19.69
CA ARG A 11 11.19 29.78 -19.34
C ARG A 11 12.21 30.63 -18.58
N ASN A 12 12.26 31.94 -18.87
CA ASN A 12 13.22 32.84 -18.24
C ASN A 12 12.81 33.33 -16.84
N SER A 13 11.53 33.25 -16.46
CA SER A 13 11.07 33.69 -15.13
C SER A 13 11.28 32.64 -14.03
N ILE A 14 11.32 31.34 -14.38
CA ILE A 14 11.58 30.27 -13.39
C ILE A 14 13.09 30.10 -13.12
N THR A 15 13.93 30.61 -14.02
CA THR A 15 15.39 30.46 -13.90
C THR A 15 16.04 31.49 -12.97
N GLN A 16 15.31 32.52 -12.52
CA GLN A 16 15.87 33.62 -11.71
C GLN A 16 15.53 33.60 -10.22
N VAL A 17 14.79 32.59 -9.72
CA VAL A 17 14.43 32.47 -8.29
C VAL A 17 15.05 31.23 -7.60
N LEU A 18 15.93 30.49 -8.27
CA LEU A 18 16.60 29.31 -7.68
C LEU A 18 18.13 29.41 -7.74
N SER A 19 18.70 30.55 -7.36
CA SER A 19 20.15 30.71 -7.19
C SER A 19 20.64 30.75 -5.73
N SER A 20 19.78 30.44 -4.75
CA SER A 20 20.18 30.41 -3.33
C SER A 20 19.91 29.09 -2.61
N LEU A 21 19.75 27.97 -3.32
CA LEU A 21 19.63 26.66 -2.69
C LEU A 21 20.72 25.71 -3.19
N VAL A 22 21.46 25.20 -2.22
CA VAL A 22 22.54 24.21 -2.30
C VAL A 22 22.21 23.10 -3.31
N PRO A 23 23.18 22.64 -4.14
CA PRO A 23 22.95 21.51 -5.03
C PRO A 23 22.76 20.24 -4.20
N VAL A 24 21.50 19.82 -4.04
CA VAL A 24 21.17 18.55 -3.40
C VAL A 24 21.59 17.42 -4.35
N LYS A 25 22.55 16.58 -3.93
CA LYS A 25 22.91 15.35 -4.63
C LYS A 25 21.68 14.44 -4.71
N VAL A 26 21.11 14.28 -5.90
CA VAL A 26 19.92 13.44 -6.18
C VAL A 26 20.09 11.99 -5.67
N GLY A 27 21.31 11.47 -5.61
CA GLY A 27 21.61 10.14 -5.05
C GLY A 27 21.61 10.05 -3.51
N GLY A 28 21.80 11.16 -2.80
CA GLY A 28 21.79 11.21 -1.32
C GLY A 28 20.38 11.11 -0.75
N VAL A 29 19.46 11.90 -1.30
CA VAL A 29 18.04 11.95 -0.88
C VAL A 29 17.35 10.60 -1.03
N ARG A 30 17.57 9.90 -2.15
CA ARG A 30 16.98 8.56 -2.37
C ARG A 30 17.46 7.55 -1.34
N ARG A 31 18.75 7.60 -0.95
CA ARG A 31 19.31 6.69 0.06
C ARG A 31 18.78 6.99 1.47
N GLU A 32 18.66 8.27 1.82
CA GLU A 32 18.08 8.71 3.09
C GLU A 32 16.62 8.30 3.23
N MET A 33 15.78 8.60 2.24
CA MET A 33 14.37 8.18 2.21
C MET A 33 14.21 6.65 2.33
N MET A 34 15.08 5.89 1.66
CA MET A 34 15.07 4.43 1.76
C MET A 34 15.43 3.93 3.15
N THR A 35 16.37 4.59 3.82
CA THR A 35 16.77 4.26 5.19
C THR A 35 15.64 4.59 6.17
N GLU A 36 14.95 5.72 5.97
CA GLU A 36 13.80 6.12 6.76
C GLU A 36 12.63 5.12 6.62
N LEU A 37 12.28 4.72 5.40
CA LEU A 37 11.24 3.71 5.15
C LEU A 37 11.52 2.41 5.91
N GLN A 38 12.73 1.87 5.79
CA GLN A 38 13.11 0.63 6.46
C GLN A 38 13.13 0.77 7.98
N THR A 39 13.48 1.95 8.48
CA THR A 39 13.45 2.28 9.91
C THR A 39 12.02 2.30 10.43
N LEU A 40 11.11 3.00 9.76
CA LEU A 40 9.69 3.06 10.14
C LEU A 40 9.01 1.69 10.12
N PHE A 41 9.35 0.83 9.15
CA PHE A 41 8.86 -0.56 9.13
C PHE A 41 9.29 -1.36 10.38
N LYS A 42 10.48 -1.09 10.92
CA LYS A 42 10.99 -1.72 12.15
C LYS A 42 10.40 -1.08 13.41
N GLU A 43 10.38 0.25 13.49
CA GLU A 43 9.86 1.00 14.64
C GLU A 43 8.37 0.70 14.90
N HIS A 44 7.58 0.54 13.84
CA HIS A 44 6.18 0.14 13.95
C HIS A 44 5.98 -1.38 14.03
N CYS A 45 7.06 -2.16 14.18
CA CYS A 45 7.07 -3.62 14.23
C CYS A 45 6.42 -4.32 13.04
N VAL A 46 6.28 -3.66 11.88
CA VAL A 46 5.84 -4.35 10.64
C VAL A 46 6.86 -5.42 10.28
N VAL A 47 8.14 -5.10 10.50
CA VAL A 47 9.19 -6.08 10.75
C VAL A 47 9.35 -6.23 12.26
N PRO A 48 9.16 -7.42 12.88
CA PRO A 48 9.00 -8.73 12.25
C PRO A 48 7.54 -9.23 12.13
N ASP A 49 6.52 -8.48 12.58
CA ASP A 49 5.16 -9.03 12.76
C ASP A 49 4.50 -9.52 11.46
N VAL A 50 4.83 -8.89 10.32
CA VAL A 50 4.21 -9.13 9.00
C VAL A 50 5.20 -9.71 8.01
N ILE A 51 6.41 -9.15 7.97
CA ILE A 51 7.50 -9.51 7.06
C ILE A 51 8.84 -9.50 7.79
N ASN A 52 9.81 -10.25 7.28
CA ASN A 52 11.14 -10.32 7.88
C ASN A 52 12.15 -9.33 7.29
N ILE A 53 11.93 -8.91 6.03
CA ILE A 53 12.81 -8.01 5.29
C ILE A 53 11.99 -6.81 4.86
N PRO A 54 12.35 -5.57 5.26
CA PRO A 54 11.61 -4.39 4.86
C PRO A 54 11.74 -4.16 3.35
N PRO A 55 10.74 -3.53 2.70
CA PRO A 55 10.78 -3.27 1.27
C PRO A 55 11.95 -2.35 0.88
N SER A 56 12.48 -2.56 -0.33
CA SER A 56 13.57 -1.77 -0.90
C SER A 56 13.11 -0.54 -1.66
N GLU A 57 11.79 -0.30 -1.78
CA GLU A 57 11.21 0.85 -2.44
C GLU A 57 9.93 1.32 -1.75
N LEU A 58 9.65 2.62 -1.80
CA LEU A 58 8.39 3.18 -1.31
C LEU A 58 7.28 2.92 -2.32
N LEU A 59 6.18 2.33 -1.85
CA LEU A 59 4.95 2.22 -2.64
C LEU A 59 4.14 3.53 -2.52
N THR A 60 3.83 4.16 -3.64
CA THR A 60 2.91 5.31 -3.65
C THR A 60 1.48 4.80 -3.61
N VAL A 61 0.70 5.28 -2.64
CA VAL A 61 -0.72 4.94 -2.47
C VAL A 61 -1.51 6.24 -2.34
N LYS A 62 -2.40 6.50 -3.29
CA LYS A 62 -3.22 7.72 -3.34
C LYS A 62 -4.70 7.37 -3.40
N TYR A 63 -5.46 7.89 -2.45
CA TYR A 63 -6.90 7.72 -2.37
C TYR A 63 -7.65 8.71 -3.28
N PRO A 64 -8.85 8.37 -3.77
CA PRO A 64 -9.62 9.24 -4.67
C PRO A 64 -9.94 10.63 -4.11
N ASN A 65 -10.04 10.77 -2.78
CA ASN A 65 -10.27 12.04 -2.11
C ASN A 65 -9.01 12.93 -1.98
N GLY A 66 -7.88 12.51 -2.56
CA GLY A 66 -6.62 13.25 -2.53
C GLY A 66 -5.69 12.88 -1.37
N SER A 67 -6.14 12.07 -0.40
CA SER A 67 -5.28 11.59 0.70
C SER A 67 -4.16 10.70 0.14
N ILE A 68 -2.95 10.86 0.67
CA ILE A 68 -1.76 10.09 0.28
C ILE A 68 -1.24 9.36 1.51
N VAL A 69 -0.90 8.09 1.36
CA VAL A 69 -0.26 7.32 2.44
C VAL A 69 1.16 7.81 2.64
N SER A 70 1.39 8.42 3.80
CA SER A 70 2.73 8.70 4.33
C SER A 70 3.06 7.64 5.38
N THR A 71 4.24 7.04 5.30
CA THR A 71 4.61 5.88 6.10
C THR A 71 4.43 6.14 7.61
N GLY A 72 3.66 5.28 8.27
CA GLY A 72 3.39 5.35 9.71
C GLY A 72 2.48 6.50 10.17
N LYS A 73 1.95 7.32 9.25
CA LYS A 73 1.03 8.40 9.59
C LYS A 73 -0.42 7.91 9.69
N GLU A 74 -1.23 8.66 10.43
CA GLU A 74 -2.65 8.36 10.58
C GLU A 74 -3.45 8.76 9.33
N LEU A 75 -4.37 7.90 8.91
CA LEU A 75 -5.49 8.21 8.03
C LEU A 75 -6.78 7.71 8.68
N THR A 76 -7.90 8.37 8.42
CA THR A 76 -9.19 7.91 8.96
C THR A 76 -9.81 6.82 8.08
N PRO A 77 -10.60 5.89 8.65
CA PRO A 77 -11.40 4.94 7.86
C PRO A 77 -12.23 5.62 6.77
N THR A 78 -12.78 6.81 7.03
CA THR A 78 -13.49 7.63 6.03
C THR A 78 -12.60 8.05 4.86
N GLN A 79 -11.34 8.43 5.11
CA GLN A 79 -10.39 8.81 4.05
C GLN A 79 -9.99 7.63 3.17
N VAL A 80 -10.03 6.42 3.71
CA VAL A 80 -9.53 5.20 3.05
C VAL A 80 -10.64 4.22 2.67
N LYS A 81 -11.90 4.69 2.64
CA LYS A 81 -13.08 3.84 2.36
C LYS A 81 -13.10 3.29 0.93
N ASP A 82 -12.55 4.05 -0.02
CA ASP A 82 -12.54 3.72 -1.46
C ASP A 82 -11.16 3.19 -1.89
N GLN A 83 -11.14 2.33 -2.91
CA GLN A 83 -9.90 1.72 -3.40
C GLN A 83 -8.91 2.80 -3.88
N PRO A 84 -7.64 2.78 -3.44
CA PRO A 84 -6.64 3.73 -3.90
C PRO A 84 -6.06 3.35 -5.27
N VAL A 85 -5.41 4.32 -5.91
CA VAL A 85 -4.42 4.06 -6.96
C VAL A 85 -3.09 3.77 -6.29
N VAL A 86 -2.40 2.70 -6.71
CA VAL A 86 -1.04 2.39 -6.23
C VAL A 86 -0.03 2.34 -7.37
N GLN A 87 1.19 2.79 -7.09
CA GLN A 87 2.27 2.92 -8.08
C GLN A 87 3.63 2.58 -7.45
N TRP A 88 4.45 1.84 -8.19
CA TRP A 88 5.84 1.49 -7.88
C TRP A 88 6.66 1.47 -9.18
N ALA A 89 7.97 1.27 -9.09
CA ALA A 89 8.85 1.14 -10.26
C ALA A 89 8.68 -0.25 -10.93
N ALA A 90 7.51 -0.49 -11.53
CA ALA A 90 7.21 -1.72 -12.25
C ALA A 90 7.97 -1.78 -13.58
N LYS A 91 8.24 -3.00 -14.05
CA LYS A 91 8.71 -3.29 -15.41
C LYS A 91 7.59 -3.93 -16.21
N ASP A 92 7.47 -3.53 -17.47
CA ASP A 92 6.33 -3.85 -18.33
C ASP A 92 6.05 -5.34 -18.50
N GLU A 93 7.12 -6.15 -18.60
CA GLU A 93 7.05 -7.61 -18.83
C GLU A 93 7.06 -8.46 -17.54
N GLU A 94 7.04 -7.82 -16.37
CA GLU A 94 7.07 -8.52 -15.08
C GLU A 94 5.65 -8.64 -14.49
N TYR A 95 5.45 -9.73 -13.72
CA TYR A 95 4.24 -9.96 -12.95
C TYR A 95 4.44 -9.59 -11.48
N TYR A 96 3.39 -9.06 -10.86
CA TYR A 96 3.42 -8.63 -9.47
C TYR A 96 2.19 -9.12 -8.69
N THR A 97 2.37 -9.29 -7.39
CA THR A 97 1.30 -9.44 -6.42
C THR A 97 1.27 -8.19 -5.53
N LEU A 98 0.09 -7.63 -5.32
CA LEU A 98 -0.20 -6.57 -4.36
C LEU A 98 -1.04 -7.12 -3.22
N ALA A 99 -0.66 -6.83 -1.98
CA ALA A 99 -1.43 -7.13 -0.79
C ALA A 99 -1.59 -5.89 0.10
N MET A 100 -2.75 -5.77 0.75
CA MET A 100 -3.00 -4.86 1.86
C MET A 100 -3.45 -5.69 3.06
N VAL A 101 -2.75 -5.62 4.19
CA VAL A 101 -3.00 -6.47 5.37
C VAL A 101 -3.04 -5.66 6.67
N ASP A 102 -3.88 -6.10 7.60
CA ASP A 102 -3.99 -5.61 8.97
C ASP A 102 -3.51 -6.71 9.94
N PRO A 103 -2.32 -6.60 10.55
CA PRO A 103 -1.84 -7.56 11.53
C PRO A 103 -2.44 -7.35 12.93
N ASP A 104 -3.21 -6.30 13.13
CA ASP A 104 -3.71 -5.88 14.42
C ASP A 104 -5.20 -6.24 14.61
N ALA A 105 -5.78 -7.07 13.74
CA ALA A 105 -7.18 -7.47 13.90
C ALA A 105 -7.38 -8.51 15.04
N PRO A 106 -8.34 -8.31 15.98
CA PRO A 106 -9.21 -7.14 16.15
C PRO A 106 -8.58 -6.00 16.96
N SER A 107 -7.52 -6.23 17.72
CA SER A 107 -6.66 -5.19 18.30
C SER A 107 -5.19 -5.60 18.25
N ARG A 108 -4.27 -4.64 18.26
CA ARG A 108 -2.81 -4.91 18.30
C ARG A 108 -2.41 -5.66 19.58
N GLU A 109 -3.10 -5.39 20.68
CA GLU A 109 -2.88 -6.03 21.99
C GLU A 109 -3.33 -7.50 21.99
N GLU A 110 -4.44 -7.82 21.33
CA GLU A 110 -4.98 -9.19 21.26
C GLU A 110 -5.34 -9.58 19.81
N PRO A 111 -4.35 -9.81 18.92
CA PRO A 111 -4.56 -9.89 17.48
C PRO A 111 -5.04 -11.28 17.01
N LYS A 112 -6.19 -11.72 17.52
CA LYS A 112 -6.82 -13.05 17.28
C LYS A 112 -7.04 -13.40 15.80
N PHE A 113 -7.17 -12.39 14.93
CA PHE A 113 -7.42 -12.56 13.50
C PHE A 113 -6.23 -12.15 12.63
N ARG A 114 -5.04 -11.95 13.20
CA ARG A 114 -3.82 -11.63 12.46
C ARG A 114 -3.55 -12.65 11.35
N GLU A 115 -3.25 -12.23 10.13
CA GLU A 115 -3.59 -10.94 9.51
C GLU A 115 -5.02 -10.97 8.97
N TRP A 116 -5.68 -9.81 8.94
CA TRP A 116 -6.90 -9.61 8.16
C TRP A 116 -6.53 -8.90 6.85
N HIS A 117 -6.71 -9.57 5.70
CA HIS A 117 -6.27 -9.02 4.41
C HIS A 117 -7.38 -8.19 3.73
N HIS A 118 -7.09 -6.91 3.54
CA HIS A 118 -8.00 -5.91 2.99
C HIS A 118 -8.07 -5.91 1.48
N TRP A 119 -6.97 -6.27 0.81
CA TRP A 119 -6.91 -6.30 -0.65
C TRP A 119 -5.83 -7.29 -1.09
N LEU A 120 -6.12 -8.11 -2.10
CA LEU A 120 -5.16 -9.04 -2.68
C LEU A 120 -5.38 -9.16 -4.17
N VAL A 121 -4.36 -8.80 -4.95
CA VAL A 121 -4.38 -8.84 -6.41
C VAL A 121 -3.10 -9.54 -6.88
N GLY A 122 -3.25 -10.64 -7.60
CA GLY A 122 -2.13 -11.36 -8.20
C GLY A 122 -2.02 -11.08 -9.69
N ASN A 123 -0.97 -11.59 -10.33
CA ASN A 123 -0.79 -11.56 -11.79
C ASN A 123 -0.90 -10.15 -12.41
N ILE A 124 -0.52 -9.10 -11.68
CA ILE A 124 -0.51 -7.73 -12.19
C ILE A 124 0.63 -7.61 -13.21
N HIS A 125 0.31 -7.38 -14.49
CA HIS A 125 1.30 -7.22 -15.55
C HIS A 125 1.71 -5.75 -15.71
N GLY A 126 3.01 -5.44 -15.71
CA GLY A 126 3.53 -4.09 -15.99
C GLY A 126 3.06 -3.00 -15.03
N GLY A 127 2.73 -3.36 -13.78
CA GLY A 127 2.16 -2.41 -12.80
C GLY A 127 0.70 -2.02 -13.05
N HIS A 128 0.05 -2.56 -14.09
CA HIS A 128 -1.34 -2.26 -14.40
C HIS A 128 -2.30 -3.11 -13.57
N ILE A 129 -2.68 -2.62 -12.37
CA ILE A 129 -3.55 -3.35 -11.43
C ILE A 129 -4.84 -3.86 -12.09
N GLY A 130 -5.43 -3.08 -13.01
CA GLY A 130 -6.65 -3.49 -13.74
C GLY A 130 -6.48 -4.68 -14.68
N LYS A 131 -5.25 -5.10 -14.98
CA LYS A 131 -4.93 -6.34 -15.70
C LYS A 131 -4.61 -7.51 -14.75
N GLY A 132 -4.61 -7.27 -13.44
CA GLY A 132 -4.38 -8.29 -12.43
C GLY A 132 -5.63 -9.12 -12.12
N GLU A 133 -5.40 -10.24 -11.46
CA GLU A 133 -6.44 -11.14 -10.96
C GLU A 133 -6.80 -10.77 -9.52
N ILE A 134 -8.01 -10.23 -9.32
CA ILE A 134 -8.50 -9.85 -7.99
C ILE A 134 -8.83 -11.11 -7.20
N LEU A 135 -7.96 -11.45 -6.23
CA LEU A 135 -8.17 -12.59 -5.32
C LEU A 135 -9.07 -12.18 -4.16
N SER A 136 -8.94 -10.94 -3.71
CA SER A 136 -9.78 -10.38 -2.65
C SER A 136 -9.99 -8.91 -2.92
N GLU A 137 -11.23 -8.52 -3.16
CA GLU A 137 -11.61 -7.13 -3.46
C GLU A 137 -11.25 -6.20 -2.31
N TYR A 138 -11.04 -4.92 -2.62
CA TYR A 138 -10.68 -3.91 -1.65
C TYR A 138 -11.78 -3.70 -0.60
N ILE A 139 -11.39 -3.78 0.68
CA ILE A 139 -12.18 -3.35 1.83
C ILE A 139 -11.36 -2.30 2.58
N GLY A 140 -11.92 -1.11 2.82
CA GLY A 140 -11.26 -0.04 3.57
C GLY A 140 -10.95 -0.41 5.03
N SER A 141 -10.29 0.50 5.73
CA SER A 141 -10.01 0.32 7.16
C SER A 141 -11.30 0.21 7.97
N GLY A 142 -11.34 -0.71 8.93
CA GLY A 142 -12.48 -0.95 9.80
C GLY A 142 -12.10 -1.34 11.22
N PRO A 143 -11.16 -0.62 11.88
CA PRO A 143 -10.72 -0.97 13.23
C PRO A 143 -11.91 -0.80 14.21
N PRO A 144 -12.20 -1.80 15.07
CA PRO A 144 -13.31 -1.70 16.01
C PRO A 144 -13.15 -0.52 17.00
N LYS A 145 -14.26 -0.06 17.56
CA LYS A 145 -14.22 1.00 18.57
C LYS A 145 -13.46 0.53 19.81
N GLY A 146 -12.52 1.33 20.28
CA GLY A 146 -11.75 1.05 21.50
C GLY A 146 -10.51 0.16 21.30
N THR A 147 -10.17 -0.26 20.08
CA THR A 147 -9.01 -1.14 19.82
C THR A 147 -7.72 -0.38 19.49
N GLY A 148 -7.78 0.96 19.48
CA GLY A 148 -6.64 1.83 19.20
C GLY A 148 -6.30 1.91 17.71
N LEU A 149 -5.02 2.15 17.43
CA LEU A 149 -4.49 2.24 16.07
C LEU A 149 -4.10 0.85 15.55
N HIS A 150 -4.58 0.54 14.35
CA HIS A 150 -4.19 -0.62 13.56
C HIS A 150 -3.24 -0.21 12.44
N ARG A 151 -2.31 -1.09 12.09
CA ARG A 151 -1.38 -0.92 10.96
C ARG A 151 -2.00 -1.47 9.69
N TYR A 152 -2.10 -0.66 8.65
CA TYR A 152 -2.56 -1.09 7.33
C TYR A 152 -1.39 -1.10 6.36
N VAL A 153 -0.86 -2.30 6.11
CA VAL A 153 0.41 -2.50 5.41
C VAL A 153 0.15 -2.89 3.96
N PHE A 154 0.65 -2.09 3.02
CA PHE A 154 0.70 -2.43 1.61
C PHE A 154 2.05 -3.00 1.23
N LEU A 155 2.03 -4.11 0.49
CA LEU A 155 3.21 -4.82 0.02
C LEU A 155 3.04 -5.19 -1.45
N VAL A 156 4.10 -4.96 -2.23
CA VAL A 156 4.21 -5.44 -3.61
C VAL A 156 5.36 -6.43 -3.68
N TYR A 157 5.07 -7.58 -4.28
CA TYR A 157 6.04 -8.62 -4.57
C TYR A 157 6.19 -8.78 -6.07
N LYS A 158 7.42 -8.99 -6.54
CA LYS A 158 7.66 -9.51 -7.88
C LYS A 158 7.34 -11.01 -7.88
N GLN A 159 6.56 -11.46 -8.84
CA GLN A 159 6.36 -12.89 -9.09
C GLN A 159 7.49 -13.42 -9.97
N PRO A 160 7.91 -14.69 -9.78
CA PRO A 160 8.88 -15.32 -10.68
C PRO A 160 8.31 -15.46 -12.11
N GLU A 161 7.01 -15.73 -12.21
CA GLU A 161 6.23 -15.87 -13.43
C GLU A 161 4.75 -15.63 -13.12
N LYS A 162 3.86 -15.82 -14.10
CA LYS A 162 2.41 -15.79 -13.83
C LYS A 162 2.02 -16.96 -12.92
N CYS A 163 1.45 -16.67 -11.76
CA CYS A 163 1.05 -17.67 -10.78
C CYS A 163 -0.32 -18.27 -11.10
N ASP A 164 -0.51 -19.56 -10.78
CA ASP A 164 -1.81 -20.21 -10.83
C ASP A 164 -2.61 -19.96 -9.54
N PHE A 165 -3.63 -19.09 -9.64
CA PHE A 165 -4.57 -18.79 -8.55
C PHE A 165 -5.95 -19.43 -8.75
N SER A 166 -6.07 -20.43 -9.62
CA SER A 166 -7.34 -21.10 -9.93
C SER A 166 -8.03 -21.69 -8.69
N LYS A 167 -7.24 -22.16 -7.72
CA LYS A 167 -7.73 -22.73 -6.44
C LYS A 167 -7.96 -21.70 -5.34
N MET A 168 -7.57 -20.44 -5.56
CA MET A 168 -7.77 -19.38 -4.57
C MET A 168 -9.21 -18.88 -4.59
N PRO A 169 -9.89 -18.78 -3.44
CA PRO A 169 -11.22 -18.18 -3.39
C PRO A 169 -11.17 -16.72 -3.83
N LYS A 170 -12.17 -16.28 -4.61
CA LYS A 170 -12.36 -14.87 -4.96
C LYS A 170 -13.26 -14.23 -3.92
N LEU A 171 -12.69 -13.40 -3.05
CA LEU A 171 -13.43 -12.78 -1.96
C LEU A 171 -13.97 -11.41 -2.38
N ARG A 172 -15.28 -11.22 -2.28
CA ARG A 172 -15.93 -9.93 -2.54
C ARG A 172 -15.76 -8.95 -1.37
N ASN A 173 -16.13 -7.69 -1.58
CA ASN A 173 -16.05 -6.62 -0.57
C ASN A 173 -17.33 -6.41 0.26
N ASN A 174 -18.28 -7.34 0.19
CA ASN A 174 -19.53 -7.35 0.94
C ASN A 174 -19.61 -8.48 1.99
N SER A 175 -18.49 -9.16 2.26
CA SER A 175 -18.38 -10.13 3.36
C SER A 175 -16.98 -10.08 3.97
N GLY A 176 -16.91 -10.24 5.29
CA GLY A 176 -15.67 -10.41 6.04
C GLY A 176 -15.16 -11.86 6.08
N ASP A 177 -15.90 -12.81 5.49
CA ASP A 177 -15.57 -14.23 5.57
C ASP A 177 -14.22 -14.53 4.91
N LYS A 178 -13.47 -15.43 5.54
CA LYS A 178 -12.14 -15.90 5.08
C LYS A 178 -11.08 -14.80 4.95
N ARG A 179 -11.33 -13.59 5.48
CA ARG A 179 -10.38 -12.48 5.45
C ARG A 179 -9.35 -12.52 6.57
N GLY A 180 -9.75 -12.97 7.77
CA GLY A 180 -8.88 -13.11 8.94
C GLY A 180 -8.03 -14.38 8.92
N LYS A 181 -7.01 -14.43 9.79
CA LYS A 181 -6.02 -15.53 9.88
C LYS A 181 -5.25 -15.77 8.58
N PHE A 182 -5.16 -14.73 7.74
CA PHE A 182 -4.27 -14.71 6.59
C PHE A 182 -2.82 -14.54 7.06
N SER A 183 -1.86 -14.88 6.20
CA SER A 183 -0.46 -14.56 6.42
C SER A 183 0.22 -14.28 5.09
N ILE A 184 0.61 -13.02 4.87
CA ILE A 184 1.28 -12.64 3.63
C ILE A 184 2.63 -13.36 3.48
N ALA A 185 3.32 -13.64 4.58
CA ALA A 185 4.56 -14.40 4.57
C ALA A 185 4.37 -15.84 4.08
N LYS A 186 3.31 -16.54 4.54
CA LYS A 186 2.97 -17.89 4.05
C LYS A 186 2.55 -17.87 2.58
N PHE A 187 1.74 -16.88 2.19
CA PHE A 187 1.34 -16.68 0.80
C PHE A 187 2.57 -16.46 -0.11
N ALA A 188 3.49 -15.59 0.30
CA ALA A 188 4.74 -15.33 -0.43
C ALA A 188 5.62 -16.58 -0.56
N THR A 189 5.67 -17.42 0.48
CA THR A 189 6.40 -18.69 0.46
C THR A 189 5.74 -19.68 -0.52
N GLN A 190 4.41 -19.86 -0.43
CA GLN A 190 3.64 -20.76 -1.28
C GLN A 190 3.83 -20.45 -2.77
N TYR A 191 3.83 -19.16 -3.13
CA TYR A 191 3.96 -18.71 -4.52
C TYR A 191 5.38 -18.27 -4.92
N LYS A 192 6.38 -18.54 -4.07
CA LYS A 192 7.81 -18.24 -4.31
C LYS A 192 8.06 -16.76 -4.67
N LEU A 193 7.37 -15.85 -3.99
CA LEU A 193 7.40 -14.40 -4.25
C LEU A 193 8.67 -13.72 -3.70
N GLY A 194 9.41 -14.39 -2.81
CA GLY A 194 10.57 -13.81 -2.14
C GLY A 194 10.18 -12.69 -1.16
N SER A 195 10.98 -11.61 -1.13
CA SER A 195 10.75 -10.44 -0.26
C SER A 195 9.95 -9.35 -1.00
N PRO A 196 9.20 -8.51 -0.28
CA PRO A 196 8.48 -7.40 -0.92
C PRO A 196 9.48 -6.42 -1.53
N ILE A 197 9.25 -6.03 -2.78
CA ILE A 197 10.11 -5.08 -3.51
C ILE A 197 9.73 -3.63 -3.20
N ALA A 198 8.45 -3.39 -2.92
CA ALA A 198 7.93 -2.09 -2.54
C ALA A 198 6.89 -2.23 -1.43
N GLY A 199 6.76 -1.21 -0.60
CA GLY A 199 5.74 -1.19 0.44
C GLY A 199 5.56 0.17 1.07
N ASN A 200 4.45 0.31 1.79
CA ASN A 200 4.09 1.50 2.57
C ASN A 200 3.03 1.09 3.59
N PHE A 201 2.79 1.90 4.61
CA PHE A 201 1.71 1.63 5.56
C PHE A 201 1.21 2.92 6.20
N TYR A 202 -0.04 2.91 6.65
CA TYR A 202 -0.62 3.95 7.50
C TYR A 202 -1.19 3.32 8.77
N LEU A 203 -1.54 4.17 9.73
CA LEU A 203 -2.28 3.78 10.91
C LEU A 203 -3.72 4.28 10.81
N ALA A 204 -4.69 3.51 11.28
CA ALA A 204 -6.05 4.02 11.45
C ALA A 204 -6.68 3.49 12.74
N LYS A 205 -7.55 4.31 13.32
CA LYS A 205 -8.42 3.97 14.45
C LYS A 205 -9.86 4.24 14.07
N TYR A 206 -10.77 3.81 14.93
CA TYR A 206 -12.21 3.95 14.71
C TYR A 206 -12.62 5.39 14.32
N ASP A 207 -13.55 5.48 13.37
CA ASP A 207 -14.37 6.67 13.11
C ASP A 207 -15.82 6.25 12.77
N ASP A 208 -16.68 7.22 12.46
CA ASP A 208 -18.11 6.98 12.23
C ASP A 208 -18.45 6.33 10.87
N TYR A 209 -17.45 6.06 10.02
CA TYR A 209 -17.64 5.23 8.83
C TYR A 209 -17.62 3.73 9.16
N VAL A 210 -16.89 3.30 10.20
CA VAL A 210 -16.72 1.88 10.55
C VAL A 210 -18.06 1.13 10.72
N PRO A 211 -19.09 1.66 11.39
CA PRO A 211 -20.39 0.99 11.46
C PRO A 211 -21.05 0.76 10.10
N LYS A 212 -20.90 1.72 9.16
CA LYS A 212 -21.44 1.60 7.79
C LYS A 212 -20.70 0.51 7.01
N LEU A 213 -19.39 0.41 7.20
CA LEU A 213 -18.60 -0.68 6.64
C LEU A 213 -19.06 -2.05 7.18
N TYR A 214 -19.25 -2.19 8.50
CA TYR A 214 -19.73 -3.45 9.08
C TYR A 214 -21.13 -3.83 8.61
N ALA A 215 -22.02 -2.85 8.39
CA ALA A 215 -23.32 -3.12 7.79
C ALA A 215 -23.16 -3.72 6.38
N LYS A 216 -22.29 -3.13 5.54
CA LYS A 216 -21.99 -3.65 4.19
C LYS A 216 -21.43 -5.08 4.22
N LEU A 217 -20.61 -5.42 5.22
CA LEU A 217 -19.97 -6.75 5.32
C LEU A 217 -20.90 -7.86 5.86
N LYS A 218 -22.13 -7.52 6.27
CA LYS A 218 -23.12 -8.48 6.74
C LYS A 218 -24.08 -8.96 5.63
N GLY A 219 -23.95 -8.44 4.41
CA GLY A 219 -24.89 -8.66 3.31
C GLY A 219 -25.95 -7.58 3.28
#